data_AF-X1CW32-F1
#
_entry.id   AF-X1CW32-F1
#
_cell.length_a   1.000
_cell.length_b   1.000
_cell.length_c   1.000
_cell.angle_alpha   90.00
_cell.angle_beta   90.00
_cell.angle_gamma   90.00
#
_symmetry.space_group_name_H-M   'P 1'
#
loop_
_entity.id
_entity.type
_entity.pdbx_description
1 polymer ?
#
loop_
_entity_poly.entity_id
_entity_poly.type
_entity_poly.pdbx_seq_one_letter_code
_entity_poly.pdbx_strand_id
1 'polypeptide(L)' 'MKEIQLNPQQLEAISHKDGPMVVLSVVGSGKTMVLTERIIHLI' A
#
# COMPACT_ATOMS: atom_id res chain seq x y z
N MET A 1 14.40 -9.56 -0.69
CA MET A 1 13.76 -8.37 -0.10
C MET A 1 13.49 -8.69 1.36
N LYS A 2 13.68 -7.72 2.28
CA LYS A 2 13.31 -7.91 3.69
C LYS A 2 11.79 -8.12 3.74
N GLU A 3 11.29 -9.12 4.46
CA GLU A 3 9.84 -9.29 4.61
C GLU A 3 9.26 -8.02 5.26
N ILE A 4 8.37 -7.35 4.53
CA ILE A 4 7.68 -6.16 5.00
C ILE A 4 6.40 -6.64 5.69
N GLN A 5 6.31 -6.40 7.00
CA GLN A 5 5.08 -6.69 7.73
C GLN A 5 4.04 -5.61 7.39
N LEU A 6 3.03 -6.00 6.62
CA LEU A 6 1.91 -5.14 6.23
C LEU A 6 0.72 -5.38 7.17
N ASN A 7 0.02 -4.31 7.53
CA ASN A 7 -1.27 -4.42 8.20
C ASN A 7 -2.40 -4.65 7.16
N PRO A 8 -3.60 -5.05 7.60
CA PRO A 8 -4.72 -5.31 6.69
C PRO A 8 -5.09 -4.13 5.78
N GLN A 9 -5.08 -2.90 6.30
CA GLN A 9 -5.42 -1.71 5.52
C GLN A 9 -4.38 -1.39 4.45
N GLN A 10 -3.11 -1.65 4.73
CA GLN A 10 -2.02 -1.52 3.76
C GLN A 10 -2.14 -2.57 2.66
N LEU A 11 -2.48 -3.81 3.01
CA LEU A 11 -2.74 -4.90 2.04
C LEU A 11 -3.92 -4.56 1.13
N GLU A 12 -5.01 -4.03 1.68
CA GLU A 12 -6.16 -3.55 0.90
C GLU A 12 -5.74 -2.44 -0.09
N ALA A 13 -4.98 -1.44 0.39
CA ALA A 13 -4.48 -0.36 -0.47
C ALA A 13 -3.51 -0.85 -1.57
N ILE A 14 -2.71 -1.88 -1.30
CA ILE A 14 -1.78 -2.46 -2.29
C ILE A 14 -2.56 -3.26 -3.34
N SER A 15 -3.55 -4.04 -2.91
CA SER A 15 -4.31 -4.97 -3.76
C SER A 15 -5.50 -4.36 -4.48
N HIS A 16 -5.93 -3.13 -4.14
CA HIS A 16 -7.01 -2.43 -4.84
C HIS A 16 -6.69 -2.26 -6.34
N LYS A 17 -7.55 -2.71 -7.26
CA LYS A 17 -7.26 -2.65 -8.72
C LYS A 17 -8.15 -1.69 -9.49
N ASP A 18 -9.40 -1.59 -9.08
CA ASP A 18 -10.45 -0.99 -9.91
C ASP A 18 -10.97 0.32 -9.33
N GLY A 19 -11.07 1.34 -10.18
CA GLY A 19 -11.61 2.64 -9.79
C GLY A 19 -10.70 3.47 -8.87
N PRO A 20 -11.10 4.73 -8.59
CA PRO A 20 -10.32 5.62 -7.75
C PRO A 20 -10.28 5.17 -6.29
N MET A 21 -9.14 5.38 -5.62
CA MET A 21 -8.92 5.06 -4.21
C MET A 21 -8.23 6.22 -3.50
N VAL A 22 -8.63 6.48 -2.25
CA VAL A 22 -7.99 7.47 -1.37
C VAL A 22 -7.43 6.75 -0.14
N VAL A 23 -6.15 6.97 0.16
CA VAL A 23 -5.49 6.44 1.36
C VAL A 23 -5.15 7.59 2.29
N LEU A 24 -5.88 7.71 3.39
CA LEU A 24 -5.61 8.69 4.46
C LEU A 24 -4.72 8.06 5.52
N SER A 25 -3.67 8.77 5.92
CA SER A 25 -2.74 8.26 6.92
C SER A 25 -2.01 9.38 7.65
N VAL A 26 -1.43 9.05 8.81
CA VAL A 26 -0.55 9.93 9.57
C VAL A 26 0.91 9.80 9.10
N VAL A 27 1.78 10.70 9.57
CA VAL A 27 3.23 10.60 9.36
C VAL A 27 3.76 9.29 9.94
N GLY A 28 4.71 8.65 9.23
CA GLY A 28 5.36 7.40 9.66
C GLY A 28 4.54 6.13 9.45
N SER A 29 3.31 6.23 8.93
CA SER A 29 2.41 5.09 8.67
C SER A 29 2.82 4.15 7.53
N GLY A 30 3.90 4.47 6.80
CA GLY A 30 4.36 3.68 5.66
C GLY A 30 3.70 4.03 4.32
N LYS A 31 3.05 5.19 4.15
CA LYS A 31 2.37 5.57 2.88
C LYS A 31 3.24 5.42 1.62
N THR A 32 4.53 5.76 1.72
CA THR A 32 5.46 5.65 0.58
C THR A 32 5.72 4.18 0.22
N MET A 33 5.89 3.33 1.23
CA MET A 33 6.06 1.89 1.06
C MET A 33 4.80 1.25 0.45
N VAL A 34 3.61 1.63 0.94
CA VAL A 34 2.33 1.19 0.37
C VAL A 34 2.24 1.56 -1.11
N LEU A 35 2.63 2.79 -1.50
CA LEU A 35 2.61 3.22 -2.89
C LEU A 35 3.62 2.44 -3.75
N THR A 36 4.83 2.19 -3.24
CA THR A 36 5.85 1.40 -3.93
C THR A 36 5.39 -0.04 -4.14
N GLU A 37 4.94 -0.72 -3.08
CA GLU A 37 4.43 -2.10 -3.15
C GLU A 37 3.19 -2.20 -4.05
N ARG A 38 2.33 -1.17 -4.07
CA ARG A 38 1.20 -1.10 -5.01
C ARG A 38 1.68 -1.07 -6.46
N ILE A 39 2.69 -0.26 -6.79
CA ILE A 39 3.23 -0.22 -8.15
C ILE A 39 3.83 -1.58 -8.53
N ILE A 40 4.58 -2.21 -7.63
CA ILE A 40 5.12 -3.55 -7.83
C ILE A 40 4.00 -4.58 -8.04
N HIS A 41 2.90 -4.50 -7.29
CA HIS A 41 1.78 -5.43 -7.38
C HIS A 41 0.98 -5.31 -8.69
N LEU A 42 0.98 -4.14 -9.32
CA LEU A 42 0.22 -3.87 -10.54
C LEU A 42 1.01 -4.15 -11.84
N ILE A 43 2.33 -4.35 -11.74
CA ILE A 43 3.23 -4.70 -12.85
C ILE A 43 3.39 -6.22 -12.90
#